data_AF-A0A934BAQ1-F1
#
_entry.id   AF-A0A934BAQ1-F1
#
_cell.length_a   1.000
_cell.length_b   1.000
_cell.length_c   1.000
_cell.angle_alpha   90.00
_cell.angle_beta   90.00
_cell.angle_gamma   90.00
#
_symmetry.space_group_name_H-M   'P 1'
#
loop_
_entity.id
_entity.type
_entity.pdbx_description
1 polymer ?
#
loop_
_entity_poly.entity_id
_entity_poly.type
_entity_poly.pdbx_seq_one_letter_code
_entity_poly.pdbx_strand_id
1 'polypeptide(L)'
;MKPPLPDKYSFINKSKKRRDNMKIRNAGLLIVLLFGLSLFNTFAFAVPDDSILSQHIKEADGTSGQNTNSGSGVKTEHIQDGAVTSSKIADGSVTDAKITGTISGTKLGSHTHSGADITNGTITNSKIADGAVTDAKITGPISTSKIQKYGKVAVVAQSGGDYADPVAAMNNIAAWCGTSSATNPCLIKIMPGIYTLGSTLMMASYVDMEGSGADTTKIVGTVRYEYTTNNELRTLTVESPIENSTAVHMEGSHSLQIRDVLLIASAYGGHGINAWYSGDLVLKHVDISASEAGIYTYYPYGDVSIDDSTISAAVGFQDGSDGGSGNLYIKNSKISSGGAAIITGFLNLFVTGSDLVDGVGDAIYCYQTRNVTIRDSVVKAPRYLILGSCVSGIAHTMLDGTPPTGAVCFGVYDVNYNQVVCP
;
A
#
# COMPACT_ATOMS: atom_id res chain seq x y z
N MET A 1 -56.80 120.15 37.59
CA MET A 1 -57.58 119.58 38.73
C MET A 1 -56.59 119.09 39.80
N LYS A 2 -56.97 119.06 41.09
CA LYS A 2 -56.05 118.82 42.24
C LYS A 2 -56.20 117.39 42.85
N PRO A 3 -55.21 116.89 43.67
CA PRO A 3 -55.08 115.50 44.19
C PRO A 3 -55.56 115.38 45.69
N PRO A 4 -55.47 114.23 46.45
CA PRO A 4 -54.19 113.67 46.97
C PRO A 4 -54.12 112.14 47.38
N LEU A 5 -52.91 111.66 47.75
CA LEU A 5 -52.44 110.85 48.94
C LEU A 5 -53.34 109.80 49.68
N PRO A 6 -52.83 108.95 50.62
CA PRO A 6 -51.56 108.16 50.70
C PRO A 6 -51.70 106.72 51.31
N ASP A 7 -50.57 106.02 51.50
CA ASP A 7 -50.21 104.88 52.39
C ASP A 7 -51.25 104.08 53.22
N LYS A 8 -51.10 102.73 53.23
CA LYS A 8 -51.41 101.88 54.40
C LYS A 8 -50.50 100.66 54.61
N TYR A 9 -49.77 100.69 55.74
CA TYR A 9 -49.48 99.64 56.76
C TYR A 9 -49.33 98.16 56.34
N SER A 10 -48.23 97.45 56.63
CA SER A 10 -47.54 97.21 57.94
C SER A 10 -48.25 96.23 58.88
N PHE A 11 -47.62 95.08 59.13
CA PHE A 11 -47.66 94.24 60.35
C PHE A 11 -46.62 93.10 60.17
N ILE A 12 -45.74 92.68 61.08
CA ILE A 12 -45.28 93.16 62.41
C ILE A 12 -43.77 92.88 62.49
N ASN A 13 -42.98 93.84 63.01
CA ASN A 13 -41.64 93.56 63.52
C ASN A 13 -41.68 93.62 65.06
N LYS A 14 -41.38 92.49 65.72
CA LYS A 14 -40.80 92.38 67.09
C LYS A 14 -40.86 90.92 67.57
N SER A 15 -39.73 90.22 67.60
CA SER A 15 -39.21 89.67 68.87
C SER A 15 -37.82 89.04 68.70
N LYS A 16 -37.04 89.11 69.79
CA LYS A 16 -35.79 88.38 70.08
C LYS A 16 -34.61 88.59 69.10
N LYS A 17 -33.59 89.43 69.37
CA LYS A 17 -32.70 89.53 70.57
C LYS A 17 -31.75 88.33 70.69
N ARG A 18 -30.44 88.56 70.47
CA ARG A 18 -29.29 87.66 70.77
C ARG A 18 -29.31 86.38 69.91
N ARG A 19 -28.53 86.31 68.84
CA ARG A 19 -27.06 86.08 68.82
C ARG A 19 -26.56 86.44 67.40
N ASP A 20 -25.48 87.19 67.13
CA ASP A 20 -24.44 87.74 68.02
C ASP A 20 -23.92 89.12 67.55
N ASN A 21 -23.65 90.00 68.51
CA ASN A 21 -22.83 91.20 68.32
C ASN A 21 -21.36 90.82 68.55
N MET A 22 -20.55 90.76 67.49
CA MET A 22 -19.11 91.08 67.44
C MET A 22 -18.69 90.88 65.98
N LYS A 23 -18.36 91.89 65.17
CA LYS A 23 -17.62 93.13 65.46
C LYS A 23 -16.29 92.89 66.18
N ILE A 24 -15.28 92.61 65.35
CA ILE A 24 -13.93 93.21 65.42
C ILE A 24 -13.13 92.91 66.69
N ARG A 25 -12.18 91.98 66.57
CA ARG A 25 -10.89 92.02 67.28
C ARG A 25 -9.86 91.14 66.56
N ASN A 26 -8.63 91.67 66.47
CA ASN A 26 -7.39 91.06 65.97
C ASN A 26 -7.34 90.81 64.43
N ALA A 27 -6.51 91.48 63.62
CA ALA A 27 -5.47 92.47 63.94
C ALA A 27 -4.45 92.02 65.01
N GLY A 28 -3.90 90.80 64.87
CA GLY A 28 -3.06 90.23 65.92
C GLY A 28 -2.52 88.82 65.67
N LEU A 29 -2.02 88.55 64.46
CA LEU A 29 -1.18 87.39 64.12
C LEU A 29 -0.50 87.73 62.78
N LEU A 30 0.65 88.41 62.67
CA LEU A 30 1.92 88.34 63.41
C LEU A 30 2.42 86.90 63.58
N ILE A 31 3.63 86.61 63.09
CA ILE A 31 4.25 85.26 63.03
C ILE A 31 3.50 84.39 61.99
N VAL A 32 3.80 84.42 60.69
CA VAL A 32 5.07 84.01 60.05
C VAL A 32 5.34 84.84 58.78
N LEU A 33 6.48 85.54 58.79
CA LEU A 33 7.48 85.75 57.73
C LEU A 33 6.98 85.70 56.26
N LEU A 34 7.10 86.76 55.44
CA LEU A 34 8.00 87.91 55.51
C LEU A 34 9.49 87.49 55.58
N PHE A 35 10.05 86.96 54.50
CA PHE A 35 11.49 86.97 54.12
C PHE A 35 11.67 86.27 52.75
N GLY A 36 12.60 86.73 51.90
CA GLY A 36 12.78 86.23 50.52
C GLY A 36 11.78 86.87 49.56
N LEU A 37 12.12 87.81 48.67
CA LEU A 37 13.34 87.90 47.85
C LEU A 37 13.54 86.66 46.96
N SER A 38 12.77 86.62 45.87
CA SER A 38 12.86 85.67 44.74
C SER A 38 12.51 84.19 45.00
N LEU A 39 11.89 83.55 43.99
CA LEU A 39 11.45 82.15 43.92
C LEU A 39 10.40 81.68 44.95
N PHE A 40 9.12 81.62 44.53
CA PHE A 40 8.27 80.45 44.83
C PHE A 40 7.31 80.20 43.66
N ASN A 41 7.38 78.99 43.10
CA ASN A 41 6.60 78.56 41.95
C ASN A 41 5.14 78.23 42.32
N THR A 42 4.30 78.13 41.29
CA THR A 42 2.91 77.65 41.32
C THR A 42 2.69 76.41 42.19
N PHE A 43 1.70 76.44 43.09
CA PHE A 43 1.10 75.25 43.69
C PHE A 43 -0.23 74.92 42.98
N ALA A 44 -0.38 73.66 42.54
CA ALA A 44 -1.59 73.15 41.90
C ALA A 44 -2.38 72.26 42.87
N PHE A 45 -3.72 72.30 42.80
CA PHE A 45 -4.58 71.29 43.43
C PHE A 45 -4.58 70.03 42.56
N ALA A 46 -4.19 68.89 43.12
CA ALA A 46 -4.28 67.59 42.45
C ALA A 46 -5.66 66.95 42.70
N VAL A 47 -6.21 66.28 41.69
CA VAL A 47 -7.38 65.42 41.81
C VAL A 47 -6.94 64.11 42.49
N PRO A 48 -7.60 63.63 43.57
CA PRO A 48 -7.22 62.38 44.22
C PRO A 48 -7.44 61.15 43.33
N ASP A 49 -6.57 60.15 43.47
CA ASP A 49 -6.69 58.86 42.77
C ASP A 49 -8.08 58.21 43.00
N ASP A 50 -8.54 57.46 42.00
CA ASP A 50 -9.84 56.76 41.95
C ASP A 50 -11.12 57.60 42.20
N SER A 51 -11.01 58.93 42.29
CA SER A 51 -12.16 59.83 42.46
C SER A 51 -13.05 59.96 41.22
N ILE A 52 -12.62 59.47 40.05
CA ILE A 52 -13.42 59.47 38.81
C ILE A 52 -14.17 58.13 38.66
N LEU A 53 -15.45 58.16 39.00
CA LEU A 53 -16.38 57.04 38.90
C LEU A 53 -17.15 57.08 37.57
N SER A 54 -17.83 55.98 37.19
CA SER A 54 -18.69 55.96 36.00
C SER A 54 -19.76 57.05 36.03
N GLN A 55 -20.27 57.41 37.22
CA GLN A 55 -21.21 58.51 37.43
C GLN A 55 -20.62 59.91 37.18
N HIS A 56 -19.29 60.03 37.09
CA HIS A 56 -18.56 61.26 36.79
C HIS A 56 -18.19 61.36 35.29
N ILE A 57 -18.42 60.29 34.52
CA ILE A 57 -18.25 60.26 33.07
C ILE A 57 -19.61 60.58 32.45
N LYS A 58 -19.67 61.63 31.62
CA LYS A 58 -20.90 61.99 30.90
C LYS A 58 -21.26 60.89 29.89
N GLU A 59 -22.55 60.59 29.76
CA GLU A 59 -23.05 59.66 28.74
C GLU A 59 -22.53 60.01 27.34
N ALA A 60 -22.10 58.99 26.60
CA ALA A 60 -21.44 59.15 25.30
C ALA A 60 -22.41 59.56 24.19
N ASP A 61 -23.72 59.30 24.36
CA ASP A 61 -24.80 59.75 23.45
C ASP A 61 -26.04 60.35 24.15
N GLY A 62 -26.26 60.09 25.44
CA GLY A 62 -27.38 60.66 26.23
C GLY A 62 -28.75 59.98 26.03
N THR A 63 -28.80 58.81 25.40
CA THR A 63 -30.05 58.11 25.04
C THR A 63 -30.03 56.59 25.26
N SER A 64 -28.86 55.96 25.28
CA SER A 64 -28.72 54.49 25.33
C SER A 64 -28.86 53.84 26.71
N GLY A 65 -29.36 54.57 27.73
CA GLY A 65 -29.59 54.03 29.07
C GLY A 65 -28.31 53.66 29.81
N GLN A 66 -27.21 54.34 29.48
CA GLN A 66 -25.86 54.07 29.98
C GLN A 66 -25.84 54.14 31.51
N ASN A 67 -25.31 53.10 32.19
CA ASN A 67 -25.44 53.04 33.63
C ASN A 67 -24.42 53.94 34.35
N THR A 68 -24.80 55.22 34.52
CA THR A 68 -24.07 56.25 35.26
C THR A 68 -24.41 56.27 36.75
N ASN A 69 -25.12 55.28 37.31
CA ASN A 69 -25.70 55.43 38.65
C ASN A 69 -24.78 54.94 39.79
N SER A 70 -23.77 54.13 39.47
CA SER A 70 -22.70 53.71 40.40
C SER A 70 -21.60 52.92 39.65
N GLY A 71 -20.48 52.68 40.35
CA GLY A 71 -19.33 51.92 39.86
C GLY A 71 -18.18 52.80 39.36
N SER A 72 -17.00 52.19 39.17
CA SER A 72 -15.78 52.85 38.70
C SER A 72 -15.52 52.59 37.21
N GLY A 73 -14.92 53.57 36.53
CA GLY A 73 -14.33 53.39 35.19
C GLY A 73 -15.25 53.44 33.97
N VAL A 74 -14.68 53.05 32.84
CA VAL A 74 -15.27 53.07 31.49
C VAL A 74 -15.93 51.72 31.17
N LYS A 75 -17.13 51.74 30.59
CA LYS A 75 -17.94 50.56 30.22
C LYS A 75 -18.07 50.45 28.69
N THR A 76 -18.56 49.33 28.18
CA THR A 76 -18.76 49.14 26.72
C THR A 76 -19.65 50.21 26.13
N GLU A 77 -20.76 50.58 26.78
CA GLU A 77 -21.64 51.66 26.33
C GLU A 77 -20.98 53.06 26.32
N HIS A 78 -19.83 53.24 26.97
CA HIS A 78 -19.08 54.50 26.97
C HIS A 78 -18.08 54.61 25.78
N ILE A 79 -17.92 53.56 24.96
CA ILE A 79 -16.96 53.53 23.83
C ILE A 79 -17.74 53.52 22.51
N GLN A 80 -17.54 54.55 21.69
CA GLN A 80 -18.17 54.66 20.36
C GLN A 80 -17.48 53.76 19.31
N ASP A 81 -18.22 53.40 18.26
CA ASP A 81 -17.69 52.67 17.10
C ASP A 81 -16.48 53.40 16.48
N GLY A 82 -15.43 52.63 16.17
CA GLY A 82 -14.17 53.17 15.62
C GLY A 82 -13.27 53.89 16.64
N ALA A 83 -13.66 54.01 17.92
CA ALA A 83 -12.84 54.69 18.92
C ALA A 83 -11.52 53.97 19.24
N VAL A 84 -11.38 52.66 18.95
CA VAL A 84 -10.15 51.89 19.16
C VAL A 84 -9.38 51.76 17.83
N THR A 85 -8.16 52.32 17.80
CA THR A 85 -7.23 52.28 16.65
C THR A 85 -6.02 51.42 16.99
N SER A 86 -5.21 51.00 15.99
CA SER A 86 -4.02 50.17 16.25
C SER A 86 -3.06 50.79 17.27
N SER A 87 -2.87 52.11 17.24
CA SER A 87 -2.08 52.88 18.23
C SER A 87 -2.65 52.90 19.66
N LYS A 88 -3.86 52.38 19.87
CA LYS A 88 -4.54 52.22 21.17
C LYS A 88 -4.56 50.75 21.64
N ILE A 89 -4.03 49.82 20.84
CA ILE A 89 -3.93 48.39 21.14
C ILE A 89 -2.48 48.08 21.49
N ALA A 90 -2.23 47.58 22.71
CA ALA A 90 -0.88 47.16 23.11
C ALA A 90 -0.50 45.80 22.50
N ASP A 91 0.80 45.61 22.22
CA ASP A 91 1.32 44.36 21.67
C ASP A 91 0.95 43.15 22.55
N GLY A 92 0.58 42.04 21.90
CA GLY A 92 0.16 40.80 22.57
C GLY A 92 -1.23 40.85 23.25
N SER A 93 -1.93 41.98 23.25
CA SER A 93 -3.26 42.09 23.89
C SER A 93 -4.38 41.35 23.15
N VAL A 94 -4.17 41.00 21.88
CA VAL A 94 -5.04 40.12 21.08
C VAL A 94 -4.46 38.69 21.11
N THR A 95 -5.21 37.75 21.67
CA THR A 95 -4.83 36.33 21.82
C THR A 95 -5.75 35.43 20.99
N ASP A 96 -5.38 34.18 20.75
CA ASP A 96 -6.17 33.25 19.91
C ASP A 96 -7.63 33.10 20.36
N ALA A 97 -7.90 33.07 21.66
CA ALA A 97 -9.27 33.04 22.20
C ALA A 97 -10.10 34.30 21.89
N LYS A 98 -9.45 35.42 21.50
CA LYS A 98 -10.08 36.65 21.03
C LYS A 98 -10.18 36.70 19.49
N ILE A 99 -9.59 35.74 18.79
CA ILE A 99 -9.59 35.60 17.33
C ILE A 99 -10.52 34.43 16.97
N THR A 100 -11.80 34.72 16.76
CA THR A 100 -12.79 33.70 16.36
C THR A 100 -13.23 33.92 14.91
N GLY A 101 -12.99 32.92 14.05
CA GLY A 101 -13.34 32.95 12.62
C GLY A 101 -12.15 32.75 11.67
N THR A 102 -12.42 32.74 10.35
CA THR A 102 -11.40 32.48 9.32
C THR A 102 -10.46 33.66 9.10
N ILE A 103 -9.15 33.43 9.26
CA ILE A 103 -8.11 34.36 8.81
C ILE A 103 -7.75 34.02 7.36
N SER A 104 -7.90 34.99 6.44
CA SER A 104 -7.45 34.88 5.05
C SER A 104 -5.93 35.02 4.95
N GLY A 105 -5.27 34.39 3.98
CA GLY A 105 -3.81 34.45 3.84
C GLY A 105 -3.21 35.87 3.79
N THR A 106 -3.96 36.83 3.23
CA THR A 106 -3.62 38.27 3.22
C THR A 106 -3.53 38.92 4.61
N LYS A 107 -4.03 38.27 5.66
CA LYS A 107 -4.01 38.73 7.05
C LYS A 107 -2.95 38.03 7.92
N LEU A 108 -2.26 37.00 7.42
CA LEU A 108 -1.22 36.25 8.17
C LEU A 108 0.16 36.94 8.14
N GLY A 109 0.39 37.85 7.20
CA GLY A 109 1.67 38.56 7.08
C GLY A 109 2.82 37.67 6.59
N SER A 110 4.06 38.09 6.86
CA SER A 110 5.29 37.46 6.36
C SER A 110 6.13 36.79 7.46
N HIS A 111 5.48 36.23 8.48
CA HIS A 111 6.16 35.53 9.58
C HIS A 111 6.47 34.07 9.23
N THR A 112 7.39 33.46 9.97
CA THR A 112 7.82 32.08 9.72
C THR A 112 6.80 31.07 10.26
N HIS A 113 6.34 30.17 9.39
CA HIS A 113 5.42 29.08 9.72
C HIS A 113 6.11 27.71 9.64
N SER A 114 5.61 26.74 10.40
CA SER A 114 6.24 25.43 10.61
C SER A 114 5.32 24.25 10.30
N GLY A 115 5.88 23.03 10.23
CA GLY A 115 5.08 21.81 10.05
C GLY A 115 4.13 21.50 11.23
N ALA A 116 4.36 22.07 12.41
CA ALA A 116 3.45 21.94 13.55
C ALA A 116 2.15 22.77 13.36
N ASP A 117 2.18 23.75 12.46
CA ASP A 117 1.04 24.61 12.13
C ASP A 117 0.06 23.90 11.16
N ILE A 118 0.41 22.70 10.68
CA ILE A 118 -0.32 21.93 9.66
C ILE A 118 -0.91 20.66 10.28
N THR A 119 -2.24 20.61 10.41
CA THR A 119 -2.94 19.43 10.94
C THR A 119 -2.89 18.25 9.96
N ASN A 120 -2.81 17.02 10.48
CA ASN A 120 -2.84 15.80 9.68
C ASN A 120 -4.02 15.75 8.68
N GLY A 121 -3.75 15.29 7.46
CA GLY A 121 -4.74 15.17 6.39
C GLY A 121 -5.12 16.49 5.69
N THR A 122 -4.59 17.65 6.12
CA THR A 122 -4.94 18.93 5.49
C THR A 122 -4.23 19.19 4.16
N ILE A 123 -3.08 18.56 3.88
CA ILE A 123 -2.40 18.63 2.58
C ILE A 123 -2.90 17.48 1.71
N THR A 124 -3.67 17.81 0.66
CA THR A 124 -4.25 16.89 -0.32
C THR A 124 -3.53 17.03 -1.67
N ASN A 125 -3.70 16.07 -2.59
CA ASN A 125 -3.02 16.09 -3.90
C ASN A 125 -3.19 17.44 -4.62
N SER A 126 -4.39 18.02 -4.63
CA SER A 126 -4.69 19.32 -5.25
C SER A 126 -4.00 20.53 -4.58
N LYS A 127 -3.35 20.33 -3.43
CA LYS A 127 -2.55 21.34 -2.71
C LYS A 127 -1.04 21.13 -2.91
N ILE A 128 -0.65 20.10 -3.65
CA ILE A 128 0.73 19.81 -4.06
C ILE A 128 0.78 20.03 -5.57
N ALA A 129 1.53 21.04 -6.02
CA ALA A 129 1.71 21.28 -7.44
C ALA A 129 2.57 20.18 -8.09
N ASP A 130 2.42 19.97 -9.40
CA ASP A 130 3.22 19.02 -10.15
C ASP A 130 4.73 19.34 -10.00
N GLY A 131 5.54 18.31 -9.77
CA GLY A 131 6.97 18.45 -9.48
C GLY A 131 7.32 19.05 -8.11
N ALA A 132 6.34 19.40 -7.25
CA ALA A 132 6.64 20.01 -5.94
C ALA A 132 7.30 19.04 -4.95
N VAL A 133 7.11 17.72 -5.10
CA VAL A 133 7.85 16.68 -4.36
C VAL A 133 8.97 16.18 -5.27
N THR A 134 10.18 16.68 -5.05
CA THR A 134 11.40 16.29 -5.77
C THR A 134 12.18 15.23 -5.00
N ASP A 135 13.09 14.51 -5.66
CA ASP A 135 13.90 13.43 -5.05
C ASP A 135 14.63 13.88 -3.77
N ALA A 136 15.16 15.10 -3.76
CA ALA A 136 15.81 15.69 -2.58
C ALA A 136 14.89 15.87 -1.36
N LYS A 137 13.57 15.75 -1.53
CA LYS A 137 12.56 15.76 -0.45
C LYS A 137 12.14 14.36 -0.01
N ILE A 138 12.67 13.31 -0.64
CA ILE A 138 12.39 11.89 -0.35
C ILE A 138 13.68 11.27 0.20
N THR A 139 13.89 11.40 1.52
CA THR A 139 15.17 11.05 2.18
C THR A 139 15.14 9.73 2.96
N GLY A 140 14.00 9.02 2.96
CA GLY A 140 13.81 7.71 3.58
C GLY A 140 13.37 6.63 2.58
N PRO A 141 13.38 5.34 2.96
CA PRO A 141 13.04 4.26 2.05
C PRO A 141 11.56 4.29 1.64
N ILE A 142 11.31 4.44 0.34
CA ILE A 142 10.03 4.09 -0.25
C ILE A 142 9.99 2.56 -0.41
N SER A 143 8.91 1.92 0.05
CA SER A 143 8.73 0.48 -0.12
C SER A 143 8.82 0.09 -1.59
N THR A 144 9.56 -0.97 -1.92
CA THR A 144 9.65 -1.50 -3.29
C THR A 144 8.29 -1.91 -3.87
N SER A 145 7.29 -2.18 -3.01
CA SER A 145 5.87 -2.33 -3.39
C SER A 145 5.20 -1.07 -3.97
N LYS A 146 5.93 0.06 -4.10
CA LYS A 146 5.47 1.33 -4.66
C LYS A 146 6.24 1.77 -5.92
N ILE A 147 7.21 0.99 -6.40
CA ILE A 147 8.06 1.34 -7.55
C ILE A 147 8.11 0.14 -8.52
N GLN A 148 7.88 0.38 -9.82
CA GLN A 148 7.58 -0.66 -10.81
C GLN A 148 8.68 -1.73 -10.98
N LYS A 149 8.30 -3.03 -10.96
CA LYS A 149 9.16 -4.16 -11.42
C LYS A 149 9.43 -4.11 -12.92
N TYR A 150 8.44 -3.66 -13.70
CA TYR A 150 8.49 -3.66 -15.16
C TYR A 150 8.73 -2.26 -15.70
N GLY A 151 9.64 -2.12 -16.66
CA GLY A 151 9.87 -0.87 -17.37
C GLY A 151 8.62 -0.40 -18.11
N LYS A 152 7.84 -1.35 -18.65
CA LYS A 152 6.56 -1.11 -19.33
C LYS A 152 5.57 -2.26 -19.16
N VAL A 153 4.29 -1.94 -19.26
CA VAL A 153 3.17 -2.89 -19.20
C VAL A 153 2.27 -2.65 -20.40
N ALA A 154 1.88 -3.71 -21.11
CA ALA A 154 0.77 -3.70 -22.06
C ALA A 154 -0.43 -4.40 -21.42
N VAL A 155 -1.60 -3.75 -21.46
CA VAL A 155 -2.87 -4.28 -20.96
C VAL A 155 -3.61 -4.94 -22.11
N VAL A 156 -3.81 -6.26 -22.01
CA VAL A 156 -4.66 -7.02 -22.93
C VAL A 156 -6.05 -7.15 -22.32
N ALA A 157 -7.07 -6.67 -23.01
CA ALA A 157 -8.46 -6.79 -22.60
C ALA A 157 -9.39 -6.86 -23.81
N GLN A 158 -10.42 -7.72 -23.76
CA GLN A 158 -11.43 -7.84 -24.82
C GLN A 158 -12.10 -6.50 -25.21
N SER A 159 -12.10 -5.52 -24.30
CA SER A 159 -12.45 -4.12 -24.58
C SER A 159 -11.68 -3.20 -23.62
N GLY A 160 -11.21 -2.04 -24.13
CA GLY A 160 -10.61 -0.97 -23.32
C GLY A 160 -9.16 -1.19 -22.84
N GLY A 161 -8.49 -2.26 -23.28
CA GLY A 161 -7.05 -2.44 -23.13
C GLY A 161 -6.27 -1.83 -24.30
N ASP A 162 -4.94 -1.85 -24.19
CA ASP A 162 -4.03 -1.46 -25.28
C ASP A 162 -4.14 -2.42 -26.48
N TYR A 163 -4.44 -3.70 -26.20
CA TYR A 163 -4.63 -4.76 -27.18
C TYR A 163 -5.86 -5.61 -26.84
N ALA A 164 -6.58 -6.09 -27.87
CA ALA A 164 -7.73 -6.98 -27.70
C ALA A 164 -7.34 -8.45 -27.46
N ASP A 165 -6.11 -8.84 -27.82
CA ASP A 165 -5.63 -10.21 -27.89
C ASP A 165 -4.13 -10.30 -27.51
N PRO A 166 -3.67 -11.37 -26.83
CA PRO A 166 -2.27 -11.53 -26.42
C PRO A 166 -1.26 -11.66 -27.59
N VAL A 167 -1.63 -12.27 -28.71
CA VAL A 167 -0.76 -12.41 -29.89
C VAL A 167 -0.53 -11.05 -30.53
N ALA A 168 -1.58 -10.22 -30.64
CA ALA A 168 -1.46 -8.84 -31.09
C ALA A 168 -0.52 -8.02 -30.20
N ALA A 169 -0.55 -8.22 -28.88
CA ALA A 169 0.39 -7.57 -27.96
C ALA A 169 1.83 -8.04 -28.16
N MET A 170 2.08 -9.36 -28.25
CA MET A 170 3.43 -9.89 -28.51
C MET A 170 3.99 -9.47 -29.88
N ASN A 171 3.18 -9.52 -30.95
CA ASN A 171 3.60 -9.08 -32.29
C ASN A 171 3.99 -7.59 -32.35
N ASN A 172 3.45 -6.77 -31.44
CA ASN A 172 3.77 -5.34 -31.33
C ASN A 172 4.77 -5.01 -30.21
N ILE A 173 5.47 -6.00 -29.65
CA ILE A 173 6.44 -5.83 -28.55
C ILE A 173 7.42 -4.67 -28.79
N ALA A 174 7.98 -4.54 -30.00
CA ALA A 174 8.92 -3.48 -30.32
C ALA A 174 8.32 -2.06 -30.22
N ALA A 175 7.01 -1.92 -30.40
CA ALA A 175 6.30 -0.64 -30.30
C ALA A 175 6.00 -0.25 -28.85
N TRP A 176 5.43 -1.17 -28.05
CA TRP A 176 5.10 -0.87 -26.66
C TRP A 176 6.31 -1.07 -25.74
N CYS A 177 6.88 -2.29 -25.66
CA CYS A 177 8.02 -2.61 -24.80
C CYS A 177 9.32 -1.95 -25.29
N GLY A 178 9.56 -1.95 -26.61
CA GLY A 178 10.89 -1.72 -27.18
C GLY A 178 11.70 -3.01 -27.16
N THR A 179 13.00 -2.91 -26.86
CA THR A 179 13.85 -4.09 -26.64
C THR A 179 13.66 -4.60 -25.21
N SER A 180 13.05 -5.77 -25.02
CA SER A 180 12.96 -6.42 -23.71
C SER A 180 14.34 -6.94 -23.27
N SER A 181 14.68 -6.74 -21.99
CA SER A 181 15.98 -7.14 -21.43
C SER A 181 15.94 -7.22 -19.91
N ALA A 182 17.03 -7.67 -19.28
CA ALA A 182 17.18 -7.64 -17.83
C ALA A 182 17.03 -6.23 -17.21
N THR A 183 17.30 -5.16 -17.98
CA THR A 183 17.15 -3.77 -17.55
C THR A 183 15.86 -3.10 -18.05
N ASN A 184 15.15 -3.73 -18.98
CA ASN A 184 13.83 -3.35 -19.45
C ASN A 184 12.91 -4.59 -19.46
N PRO A 185 12.60 -5.18 -18.29
CA PRO A 185 11.63 -6.27 -18.21
C PRO A 185 10.24 -5.71 -18.48
N CYS A 186 9.46 -6.42 -19.29
CA CYS A 186 8.15 -5.98 -19.74
C CYS A 186 7.07 -6.96 -19.27
N LEU A 187 5.84 -6.45 -19.11
CA LEU A 187 4.69 -7.25 -18.69
C LEU A 187 3.57 -7.17 -19.73
N ILE A 188 3.04 -8.33 -20.12
CA ILE A 188 1.68 -8.42 -20.66
C ILE A 188 0.75 -8.73 -19.48
N LYS A 189 -0.12 -7.77 -19.14
CA LYS A 189 -1.18 -7.95 -18.15
C LYS A 189 -2.48 -8.28 -18.87
N ILE A 190 -2.96 -9.51 -18.70
CA ILE A 190 -4.19 -9.99 -19.31
C ILE A 190 -5.34 -9.82 -18.31
N MET A 191 -6.34 -9.03 -18.70
CA MET A 191 -7.54 -8.76 -17.94
C MET A 191 -8.50 -9.97 -17.98
N PRO A 192 -9.50 -10.07 -17.08
CA PRO A 192 -10.43 -11.20 -17.06
C PRO A 192 -11.11 -11.44 -18.41
N GLY A 193 -11.32 -12.71 -18.76
CA GLY A 193 -11.91 -13.12 -20.05
C GLY A 193 -11.32 -14.42 -20.59
N ILE A 194 -11.90 -14.87 -21.71
CA ILE A 194 -11.42 -16.01 -22.50
C ILE A 194 -10.83 -15.46 -23.80
N TYR A 195 -9.56 -15.79 -24.07
CA TYR A 195 -8.79 -15.33 -25.22
C TYR A 195 -8.44 -16.54 -26.09
N THR A 196 -9.30 -16.84 -27.06
CA THR A 196 -9.03 -17.87 -28.07
C THR A 196 -8.07 -17.32 -29.10
N LEU A 197 -6.87 -17.90 -29.15
CA LEU A 197 -5.80 -17.41 -29.99
C LEU A 197 -6.02 -17.81 -31.46
N GLY A 198 -5.84 -16.86 -32.38
CA GLY A 198 -5.86 -17.14 -33.82
C GLY A 198 -4.60 -17.84 -34.35
N SER A 199 -3.53 -17.87 -33.56
CA SER A 199 -2.25 -18.53 -33.84
C SER A 199 -1.50 -18.78 -32.53
N THR A 200 -0.39 -19.54 -32.58
CA THR A 200 0.51 -19.72 -31.43
C THR A 200 0.99 -18.38 -30.85
N LEU A 201 1.00 -18.27 -29.52
CA LEU A 201 1.47 -17.11 -28.80
C LEU A 201 2.98 -17.22 -28.54
N MET A 202 3.76 -16.63 -29.44
CA MET A 202 5.22 -16.56 -29.34
C MET A 202 5.63 -15.55 -28.29
N MET A 203 6.27 -16.02 -27.21
CA MET A 203 6.84 -15.18 -26.15
C MET A 203 8.25 -14.70 -26.51
N ALA A 204 8.72 -13.64 -25.85
CA ALA A 204 10.06 -13.10 -26.00
C ALA A 204 10.78 -13.02 -24.65
N SER A 205 12.11 -13.11 -24.64
CA SER A 205 12.93 -13.01 -23.42
C SER A 205 12.63 -11.75 -22.60
N TYR A 206 12.63 -11.86 -21.27
CA TYR A 206 12.30 -10.78 -20.34
C TYR A 206 10.90 -10.15 -20.51
N VAL A 207 9.97 -10.88 -21.13
CA VAL A 207 8.54 -10.57 -21.10
C VAL A 207 7.82 -11.56 -20.21
N ASP A 208 7.28 -11.04 -19.11
CA ASP A 208 6.39 -11.78 -18.23
C ASP A 208 4.95 -11.67 -18.73
N MET A 209 4.15 -12.69 -18.44
CA MET A 209 2.72 -12.72 -18.69
C MET A 209 1.97 -12.98 -17.39
N GLU A 210 1.03 -12.12 -17.06
CA GLU A 210 0.21 -12.23 -15.86
C GLU A 210 -1.27 -12.09 -16.21
N GLY A 211 -2.08 -13.09 -15.86
CA GLY A 211 -3.54 -12.97 -15.91
C GLY A 211 -4.13 -12.28 -14.68
N SER A 212 -5.45 -12.29 -14.57
CA SER A 212 -6.18 -11.71 -13.44
C SER A 212 -6.70 -12.79 -12.47
N GLY A 213 -6.25 -14.03 -12.60
CA GLY A 213 -6.65 -15.21 -11.83
C GLY A 213 -6.76 -16.44 -12.73
N ALA A 214 -6.39 -17.62 -12.24
CA ALA A 214 -6.53 -18.87 -12.99
C ALA A 214 -7.99 -19.11 -13.43
N ASP A 215 -8.94 -18.87 -12.52
CA ASP A 215 -10.39 -19.01 -12.79
C ASP A 215 -11.01 -17.86 -13.60
N THR A 216 -10.29 -16.74 -13.79
CA THR A 216 -10.85 -15.50 -14.37
C THR A 216 -10.24 -15.12 -15.71
N THR A 217 -9.03 -15.60 -16.02
CA THR A 217 -8.32 -15.34 -17.26
C THR A 217 -7.89 -16.67 -17.90
N LYS A 218 -8.44 -16.96 -19.08
CA LYS A 218 -8.16 -18.20 -19.82
C LYS A 218 -7.63 -17.90 -21.21
N ILE A 219 -6.47 -18.43 -21.55
CA ILE A 219 -5.95 -18.50 -22.91
C ILE A 219 -6.39 -19.84 -23.51
N VAL A 220 -6.92 -19.84 -24.73
CA VAL A 220 -7.25 -21.07 -25.46
C VAL A 220 -6.35 -21.14 -26.71
N GLY A 221 -5.37 -22.04 -26.66
CA GLY A 221 -4.27 -22.18 -27.61
C GLY A 221 -2.93 -22.46 -26.92
N THR A 222 -1.84 -22.51 -27.70
CA THR A 222 -0.48 -22.76 -27.19
C THR A 222 0.27 -21.46 -26.89
N VAL A 223 0.89 -21.39 -25.71
CA VAL A 223 1.94 -20.41 -25.38
C VAL A 223 3.30 -21.04 -25.69
N ARG A 224 4.11 -20.41 -26.56
CA ARG A 224 5.40 -20.95 -27.02
C ARG A 224 6.56 -20.05 -26.61
N TYR A 225 7.55 -20.67 -25.98
CA TYR A 225 8.86 -20.09 -25.67
C TYR A 225 9.88 -20.73 -26.61
N GLU A 226 10.50 -19.95 -27.48
CA GLU A 226 11.44 -20.43 -28.49
C GLU A 226 12.71 -19.57 -28.44
N TYR A 227 13.82 -20.20 -28.04
CA TYR A 227 15.11 -19.56 -27.74
C TYR A 227 15.02 -18.35 -26.79
N THR A 228 14.07 -18.38 -25.85
CA THR A 228 13.87 -17.28 -24.88
C THR A 228 14.54 -17.53 -23.54
N THR A 229 14.68 -16.47 -22.74
CA THR A 229 15.17 -16.58 -21.37
C THR A 229 14.51 -15.58 -20.41
N ASN A 230 14.49 -15.93 -19.12
CA ASN A 230 13.98 -15.11 -18.03
C ASN A 230 12.52 -14.69 -18.30
N ASN A 231 11.64 -15.68 -18.32
CA ASN A 231 10.21 -15.51 -18.54
C ASN A 231 9.43 -16.00 -17.32
N GLU A 232 8.32 -15.32 -17.01
CA GLU A 232 7.34 -15.81 -16.05
C GLU A 232 5.94 -15.86 -16.69
N LEU A 233 5.27 -17.02 -16.60
CA LEU A 233 3.85 -17.19 -16.87
C LEU A 233 3.11 -17.33 -15.55
N ARG A 234 2.15 -16.46 -15.25
CA ARG A 234 1.46 -16.53 -13.95
C ARG A 234 -0.01 -16.15 -13.95
N THR A 235 -0.75 -16.71 -12.99
CA THR A 235 -2.07 -16.22 -12.56
C THR A 235 -3.13 -16.29 -13.67
N LEU A 236 -3.15 -17.38 -14.45
CA LEU A 236 -4.08 -17.64 -15.56
C LEU A 236 -4.26 -19.15 -15.85
N THR A 237 -5.28 -19.50 -16.63
CA THR A 237 -5.42 -20.82 -17.27
C THR A 237 -4.90 -20.80 -18.71
N VAL A 238 -4.18 -21.83 -19.14
CA VAL A 238 -3.92 -22.13 -20.56
C VAL A 238 -4.57 -23.46 -20.93
N GLU A 239 -5.44 -23.46 -21.93
CA GLU A 239 -6.07 -24.66 -22.47
C GLU A 239 -5.68 -24.87 -23.93
N SER A 240 -5.16 -26.05 -24.26
CA SER A 240 -4.94 -26.51 -25.63
C SER A 240 -5.97 -27.61 -25.96
N PRO A 241 -7.08 -27.27 -26.64
CA PRO A 241 -8.22 -28.18 -26.83
C PRO A 241 -8.08 -29.08 -28.07
N ILE A 242 -6.94 -29.06 -28.75
CA ILE A 242 -6.72 -29.73 -30.04
C ILE A 242 -5.92 -31.03 -29.81
N GLU A 243 -6.18 -32.07 -30.58
CA GLU A 243 -5.39 -33.31 -30.52
C GLU A 243 -3.91 -33.06 -30.86
N ASN A 244 -3.00 -33.79 -30.21
CA ASN A 244 -1.55 -33.71 -30.37
C ASN A 244 -0.98 -32.28 -30.18
N SER A 245 -1.58 -31.51 -29.27
CA SER A 245 -1.21 -30.13 -28.99
C SER A 245 -0.66 -29.95 -27.57
N THR A 246 -0.01 -28.81 -27.32
CA THR A 246 0.61 -28.48 -26.03
C THR A 246 0.01 -27.18 -25.47
N ALA A 247 -0.21 -27.08 -24.17
CA ALA A 247 -0.57 -25.81 -23.53
C ALA A 247 0.64 -24.86 -23.45
N VAL A 248 1.77 -25.31 -22.90
CA VAL A 248 3.04 -24.57 -22.88
C VAL A 248 4.15 -25.34 -23.61
N HIS A 249 4.62 -24.80 -24.73
CA HIS A 249 5.75 -25.36 -25.46
C HIS A 249 7.05 -24.59 -25.18
N MET A 250 8.16 -25.29 -25.00
CA MET A 250 9.50 -24.71 -24.89
C MET A 250 10.45 -25.34 -25.91
N GLU A 251 11.23 -24.53 -26.62
CA GLU A 251 12.33 -24.98 -27.46
C GLU A 251 13.56 -24.09 -27.22
N GLY A 252 14.71 -24.69 -26.91
CA GLY A 252 15.96 -23.96 -26.66
C GLY A 252 15.90 -22.91 -25.55
N SER A 253 14.88 -22.96 -24.68
CA SER A 253 14.52 -21.87 -23.77
C SER A 253 14.92 -22.17 -22.32
N HIS A 254 15.27 -21.13 -21.56
CA HIS A 254 15.98 -21.29 -20.28
C HIS A 254 15.43 -20.35 -19.20
N SER A 255 15.29 -20.84 -17.97
CA SER A 255 14.77 -20.06 -16.83
C SER A 255 13.33 -19.58 -17.03
N LEU A 256 12.44 -20.52 -17.40
CA LEU A 256 10.99 -20.28 -17.39
C LEU A 256 10.44 -20.57 -15.98
N GLN A 257 9.69 -19.60 -15.44
CA GLN A 257 8.90 -19.78 -14.23
C GLN A 257 7.41 -19.83 -14.58
N ILE A 258 6.69 -20.80 -14.04
CA ILE A 258 5.24 -20.91 -14.16
C ILE A 258 4.66 -20.91 -12.74
N ARG A 259 3.78 -19.95 -12.42
CA ARG A 259 3.25 -19.78 -11.06
C ARG A 259 1.77 -19.48 -10.99
N ASP A 260 1.05 -20.19 -10.12
CA ASP A 260 -0.37 -19.94 -9.87
C ASP A 260 -1.19 -20.10 -11.19
N VAL A 261 -0.96 -21.21 -11.91
CA VAL A 261 -1.45 -21.46 -13.29
C VAL A 261 -2.12 -22.83 -13.41
N LEU A 262 -3.20 -22.90 -14.20
CA LEU A 262 -3.83 -24.16 -14.61
C LEU A 262 -3.51 -24.44 -16.09
N LEU A 263 -2.94 -25.61 -16.38
CA LEU A 263 -2.66 -26.08 -17.74
C LEU A 263 -3.61 -27.24 -18.11
N ILE A 264 -4.29 -27.13 -19.24
CA ILE A 264 -5.25 -28.12 -19.73
C ILE A 264 -4.86 -28.55 -21.15
N ALA A 265 -4.64 -29.84 -21.36
CA ALA A 265 -4.37 -30.45 -22.67
C ALA A 265 -5.02 -31.84 -22.75
N SER A 266 -6.34 -31.88 -22.57
CA SER A 266 -7.13 -33.11 -22.39
C SER A 266 -7.57 -33.80 -23.68
N ALA A 267 -7.39 -33.16 -24.84
CA ALA A 267 -7.56 -33.81 -26.14
C ALA A 267 -6.45 -34.85 -26.39
N TYR A 268 -6.73 -35.90 -27.17
CA TYR A 268 -5.81 -37.03 -27.39
C TYR A 268 -4.41 -36.58 -27.85
N GLY A 269 -3.35 -37.17 -27.30
CA GLY A 269 -1.96 -36.75 -27.54
C GLY A 269 -1.57 -35.41 -26.88
N GLY A 270 -2.42 -34.91 -25.99
CA GLY A 270 -2.29 -33.60 -25.36
C GLY A 270 -1.20 -33.57 -24.29
N HIS A 271 -0.41 -32.51 -24.33
CA HIS A 271 0.71 -32.25 -23.43
C HIS A 271 0.49 -30.97 -22.60
N GLY A 272 0.67 -31.04 -21.28
CA GLY A 272 0.62 -29.84 -20.43
C GLY A 272 1.80 -28.91 -20.74
N ILE A 273 3.01 -29.42 -20.55
CA ILE A 273 4.27 -28.79 -20.94
C ILE A 273 5.03 -29.76 -21.86
N ASN A 274 5.55 -29.25 -22.98
CA ASN A 274 6.41 -30.02 -23.90
C ASN A 274 7.66 -29.19 -24.19
N ALA A 275 8.83 -29.65 -23.73
CA ALA A 275 10.08 -28.87 -23.73
C ALA A 275 11.22 -29.59 -24.49
N TRP A 276 11.93 -28.87 -25.35
CA TRP A 276 12.98 -29.41 -26.21
C TRP A 276 14.27 -28.61 -25.99
N TYR A 277 15.41 -29.29 -25.78
CA TYR A 277 16.73 -28.65 -25.66
C TYR A 277 16.77 -27.49 -24.66
N SER A 278 15.99 -27.59 -23.59
CA SER A 278 15.65 -26.46 -22.71
C SER A 278 16.38 -26.55 -21.37
N GLY A 279 16.61 -25.38 -20.77
CA GLY A 279 17.23 -25.23 -19.45
C GLY A 279 16.21 -25.25 -18.33
N ASP A 280 16.50 -24.48 -17.27
CA ASP A 280 15.72 -24.52 -16.03
C ASP A 280 14.23 -24.21 -16.23
N LEU A 281 13.38 -25.02 -15.62
CA LEU A 281 11.93 -24.88 -15.59
C LEU A 281 11.43 -25.01 -14.15
N VAL A 282 10.73 -24.00 -13.65
CA VAL A 282 10.23 -23.95 -12.27
C VAL A 282 8.72 -23.77 -12.24
N LEU A 283 8.02 -24.72 -11.65
CA LEU A 283 6.58 -24.70 -11.41
C LEU A 283 6.32 -24.47 -9.91
N LYS A 284 5.43 -23.54 -9.57
CA LYS A 284 4.94 -23.33 -8.19
C LYS A 284 3.43 -23.08 -8.19
N HIS A 285 2.64 -23.86 -7.45
CA HIS A 285 1.17 -23.83 -7.55
C HIS A 285 0.69 -23.96 -9.00
N VAL A 286 1.15 -25.01 -9.69
CA VAL A 286 0.74 -25.29 -11.06
C VAL A 286 -0.08 -26.57 -11.08
N ASP A 287 -1.32 -26.47 -11.55
CA ASP A 287 -2.17 -27.63 -11.81
C ASP A 287 -2.11 -27.98 -13.29
N ILE A 288 -1.91 -29.26 -13.62
CA ILE A 288 -1.81 -29.76 -15.00
C ILE A 288 -2.75 -30.94 -15.19
N SER A 289 -3.62 -30.85 -16.20
CA SER A 289 -4.45 -31.97 -16.68
C SER A 289 -4.17 -32.20 -18.16
N ALA A 290 -3.62 -33.36 -18.50
CA ALA A 290 -3.22 -33.70 -19.87
C ALA A 290 -3.61 -35.15 -20.22
N SER A 291 -3.81 -35.47 -21.49
CA SER A 291 -4.19 -36.84 -21.89
C SER A 291 -3.01 -37.79 -22.02
N GLU A 292 -1.82 -37.28 -22.37
CA GLU A 292 -0.61 -38.07 -22.60
C GLU A 292 0.44 -37.80 -21.52
N ALA A 293 0.97 -36.58 -21.46
CA ALA A 293 1.99 -36.19 -20.48
C ALA A 293 1.73 -34.79 -19.91
N GLY A 294 1.88 -34.66 -18.59
CA GLY A 294 1.74 -33.38 -17.90
C GLY A 294 2.95 -32.50 -18.13
N ILE A 295 4.13 -33.10 -18.06
CA ILE A 295 5.39 -32.50 -18.52
C ILE A 295 6.10 -33.57 -19.33
N TYR A 296 6.52 -33.22 -20.54
CA TYR A 296 7.42 -34.04 -21.34
C TYR A 296 8.61 -33.22 -21.79
N THR A 297 9.83 -33.68 -21.55
CA THR A 297 11.03 -32.97 -22.04
C THR A 297 11.97 -33.86 -22.83
N TYR A 298 12.48 -33.34 -23.94
CA TYR A 298 13.52 -33.90 -24.76
C TYR A 298 14.84 -33.17 -24.51
N TYR A 299 15.90 -33.91 -24.18
CA TYR A 299 17.26 -33.38 -23.96
C TYR A 299 17.32 -32.20 -22.94
N PRO A 300 16.93 -32.41 -21.67
CA PRO A 300 16.97 -31.35 -20.66
C PRO A 300 18.42 -30.99 -20.28
N TYR A 301 18.76 -29.71 -20.44
CA TYR A 301 20.08 -29.18 -20.07
C TYR A 301 20.12 -28.53 -18.68
N GLY A 302 18.96 -28.16 -18.12
CA GLY A 302 18.82 -27.52 -16.80
C GLY A 302 17.87 -28.26 -15.86
N ASP A 303 17.70 -27.71 -14.66
CA ASP A 303 16.94 -28.32 -13.58
C ASP A 303 15.43 -28.09 -13.73
N VAL A 304 14.63 -29.14 -13.51
CA VAL A 304 13.17 -29.04 -13.42
C VAL A 304 12.75 -29.10 -11.96
N SER A 305 12.06 -28.07 -11.49
CA SER A 305 11.55 -27.99 -10.12
C SER A 305 10.03 -27.87 -10.12
N ILE A 306 9.36 -28.76 -9.39
CA ILE A 306 7.92 -28.82 -9.23
C ILE A 306 7.63 -28.66 -7.73
N ASP A 307 6.97 -27.57 -7.35
CA ASP A 307 6.74 -27.14 -5.96
C ASP A 307 5.24 -26.88 -5.74
N ASP A 308 4.66 -27.41 -4.66
CA ASP A 308 3.25 -27.22 -4.27
C ASP A 308 2.25 -27.36 -5.46
N SER A 309 2.41 -28.37 -6.33
CA SER A 309 1.75 -28.47 -7.65
C SER A 309 1.03 -29.82 -7.88
N THR A 310 -0.03 -29.85 -8.70
CA THR A 310 -0.76 -31.09 -9.05
C THR A 310 -0.60 -31.43 -10.54
N ILE A 311 -0.19 -32.64 -10.87
CA ILE A 311 -0.09 -33.13 -12.25
C ILE A 311 -0.93 -34.39 -12.39
N SER A 312 -1.91 -34.35 -13.29
CA SER A 312 -2.84 -35.45 -13.60
C SER A 312 -2.50 -36.06 -14.97
N ALA A 313 -1.23 -36.40 -15.15
CA ALA A 313 -0.65 -37.12 -16.28
C ALA A 313 0.80 -37.54 -15.94
N ALA A 314 1.43 -38.35 -16.79
CA ALA A 314 2.83 -38.74 -16.61
C ALA A 314 3.78 -37.53 -16.70
N VAL A 315 4.89 -37.58 -15.95
CA VAL A 315 5.99 -36.60 -16.04
C VAL A 315 7.20 -37.34 -16.63
N GLY A 316 7.45 -37.10 -17.92
CA GLY A 316 8.37 -37.89 -18.75
C GLY A 316 9.57 -37.10 -19.27
N PHE A 317 10.72 -37.76 -19.29
CA PHE A 317 11.98 -37.17 -19.69
C PHE A 317 12.70 -38.12 -20.64
N GLN A 318 12.74 -37.77 -21.92
CA GLN A 318 13.49 -38.51 -22.92
C GLN A 318 14.83 -37.84 -23.16
N ASP A 319 15.88 -38.62 -23.05
CA ASP A 319 17.25 -38.23 -23.37
C ASP A 319 17.78 -39.08 -24.55
N GLY A 320 18.82 -38.56 -25.21
CA GLY A 320 19.61 -39.30 -26.18
C GLY A 320 20.64 -40.20 -25.50
N SER A 321 21.75 -40.45 -26.18
CA SER A 321 22.82 -41.34 -25.69
C SER A 321 23.63 -40.80 -24.50
N ASP A 322 23.48 -39.52 -24.14
CA ASP A 322 24.56 -38.76 -23.49
C ASP A 322 24.30 -38.40 -22.02
N GLY A 323 23.08 -38.58 -21.51
CA GLY A 323 22.67 -38.22 -20.16
C GLY A 323 22.18 -36.78 -20.06
N GLY A 324 20.87 -36.57 -19.88
CA GLY A 324 20.29 -35.27 -19.55
C GLY A 324 20.97 -34.67 -18.32
N SER A 325 21.55 -33.47 -18.45
CA SER A 325 22.45 -32.91 -17.43
C SER A 325 21.73 -32.32 -16.22
N GLY A 326 20.41 -32.10 -16.33
CA GLY A 326 19.58 -31.57 -15.27
C GLY A 326 19.22 -32.55 -14.15
N ASN A 327 18.56 -32.02 -13.12
CA ASN A 327 17.96 -32.74 -12.01
C ASN A 327 16.45 -32.49 -11.98
N LEU A 328 15.69 -33.45 -11.42
CA LEU A 328 14.27 -33.27 -11.10
C LEU A 328 14.09 -33.10 -9.59
N TYR A 329 13.44 -32.02 -9.18
CA TYR A 329 12.99 -31.80 -7.81
C TYR A 329 11.46 -31.76 -7.79
N ILE A 330 10.86 -32.59 -6.94
CA ILE A 330 9.41 -32.63 -6.70
C ILE A 330 9.21 -32.41 -5.19
N LYS A 331 8.48 -31.35 -4.84
CA LYS A 331 8.28 -30.91 -3.46
C LYS A 331 6.80 -30.60 -3.22
N ASN A 332 6.25 -31.11 -2.11
CA ASN A 332 4.86 -30.86 -1.68
C ASN A 332 3.80 -31.08 -2.78
N SER A 333 4.12 -31.92 -3.77
CA SER A 333 3.40 -31.97 -5.04
C SER A 333 2.75 -33.33 -5.23
N LYS A 334 1.71 -33.38 -6.05
CA LYS A 334 0.99 -34.62 -6.37
C LYS A 334 1.09 -34.90 -7.86
N ILE A 335 1.59 -36.07 -8.22
CA ILE A 335 1.70 -36.53 -9.61
C ILE A 335 0.94 -37.84 -9.72
N SER A 336 -0.03 -37.87 -10.63
CA SER A 336 -0.95 -38.99 -10.81
C SER A 336 -1.17 -39.32 -12.28
N SER A 337 -1.17 -40.61 -12.63
CA SER A 337 -1.13 -41.06 -14.03
C SER A 337 -1.79 -42.44 -14.24
N GLY A 338 -2.19 -42.73 -15.48
CA GLY A 338 -2.70 -44.04 -15.94
C GLY A 338 -1.64 -44.95 -16.59
N GLY A 339 -0.38 -44.59 -16.39
CA GLY A 339 0.85 -45.27 -16.79
C GLY A 339 1.99 -44.62 -16.00
N ALA A 340 3.25 -44.96 -16.27
CA ALA A 340 4.34 -44.64 -15.34
C ALA A 340 4.34 -43.17 -14.89
N ALA A 341 4.13 -42.92 -13.58
CA ALA A 341 3.83 -41.57 -13.08
C ALA A 341 5.02 -40.63 -13.26
N ILE A 342 6.23 -41.12 -13.01
CA ILE A 342 7.49 -40.51 -13.41
C ILE A 342 8.24 -41.44 -14.37
N ILE A 343 8.66 -40.93 -15.53
CA ILE A 343 9.58 -41.61 -16.45
C ILE A 343 10.85 -40.76 -16.50
N THR A 344 11.86 -41.12 -15.71
CA THR A 344 13.04 -40.26 -15.49
C THR A 344 14.05 -40.37 -16.64
N GLY A 345 14.81 -39.29 -16.87
CA GLY A 345 15.89 -39.20 -17.87
C GLY A 345 17.01 -38.25 -17.41
N PHE A 346 17.11 -38.02 -16.09
CA PHE A 346 17.92 -36.97 -15.46
C PHE A 346 19.15 -37.52 -14.76
N LEU A 347 20.09 -36.64 -14.40
CA LEU A 347 21.20 -37.00 -13.53
C LEU A 347 20.71 -37.51 -12.16
N ASN A 348 19.83 -36.75 -11.50
CA ASN A 348 19.26 -37.10 -10.20
C ASN A 348 17.76 -36.76 -10.10
N LEU A 349 17.03 -37.54 -9.31
CA LEU A 349 15.65 -37.28 -8.89
C LEU A 349 15.58 -37.10 -7.37
N PHE A 350 14.96 -36.01 -6.93
CA PHE A 350 14.68 -35.69 -5.54
C PHE A 350 13.18 -35.50 -5.34
N VAL A 351 12.58 -36.26 -4.43
CA VAL A 351 11.15 -36.20 -4.10
C VAL A 351 11.01 -35.96 -2.61
N THR A 352 10.24 -34.94 -2.20
CA THR A 352 10.03 -34.59 -0.78
C THR A 352 8.59 -34.15 -0.53
N GLY A 353 7.93 -34.62 0.53
CA GLY A 353 6.58 -34.17 0.89
C GLY A 353 5.49 -34.47 -0.15
N SER A 354 5.71 -35.43 -1.06
CA SER A 354 4.98 -35.51 -2.33
C SER A 354 4.26 -36.86 -2.55
N ASP A 355 3.16 -36.84 -3.30
CA ASP A 355 2.35 -38.01 -3.66
C ASP A 355 2.63 -38.42 -5.11
N LEU A 356 3.21 -39.61 -5.33
CA LEU A 356 3.42 -40.20 -6.65
C LEU A 356 2.49 -41.42 -6.82
N VAL A 357 1.51 -41.35 -7.73
CA VAL A 357 0.45 -42.37 -7.86
C VAL A 357 0.25 -42.81 -9.31
N ASP A 358 0.54 -44.07 -9.62
CA ASP A 358 0.13 -44.69 -10.89
C ASP A 358 -1.07 -45.63 -10.66
N GLY A 359 -2.06 -45.58 -11.55
CA GLY A 359 -3.23 -46.45 -11.55
C GLY A 359 -3.07 -47.78 -12.32
N VAL A 360 -2.03 -47.95 -13.15
CA VAL A 360 -1.89 -49.09 -14.09
C VAL A 360 -0.45 -49.63 -14.19
N GLY A 361 0.55 -48.77 -14.03
CA GLY A 361 1.96 -49.09 -14.26
C GLY A 361 2.86 -49.01 -13.05
N ASP A 362 3.93 -48.25 -13.21
CA ASP A 362 5.08 -48.17 -12.31
C ASP A 362 5.21 -46.72 -11.80
N ALA A 363 5.28 -46.47 -10.50
CA ALA A 363 5.27 -45.08 -10.01
C ALA A 363 6.52 -44.30 -10.45
N ILE A 364 7.68 -44.96 -10.51
CA ILE A 364 8.92 -44.41 -11.07
C ILE A 364 9.56 -45.43 -12.02
N TYR A 365 9.66 -45.08 -13.30
CA TYR A 365 10.44 -45.81 -14.29
C TYR A 365 11.80 -45.14 -14.45
N CYS A 366 12.88 -45.78 -13.98
CA CYS A 366 14.22 -45.23 -14.07
C CYS A 366 14.89 -45.55 -15.41
N TYR A 367 14.99 -44.53 -16.25
CA TYR A 367 15.73 -44.58 -17.51
C TYR A 367 16.90 -43.59 -17.44
N GLN A 368 18.13 -44.09 -17.69
CA GLN A 368 19.40 -43.34 -17.63
C GLN A 368 19.72 -42.59 -16.32
N THR A 369 18.86 -42.65 -15.30
CA THR A 369 18.96 -41.85 -14.08
C THR A 369 19.88 -42.49 -13.05
N ARG A 370 20.79 -41.67 -12.49
CA ARG A 370 21.86 -42.18 -11.62
C ARG A 370 21.43 -42.36 -10.17
N ASN A 371 20.73 -41.37 -9.61
CA ASN A 371 20.33 -41.36 -8.20
C ASN A 371 18.86 -40.94 -8.03
N VAL A 372 18.11 -41.69 -7.24
CA VAL A 372 16.75 -41.37 -6.80
C VAL A 372 16.73 -41.28 -5.28
N THR A 373 16.40 -40.11 -4.76
CA THR A 373 16.21 -39.84 -3.32
C THR A 373 14.77 -39.44 -3.03
N ILE A 374 14.09 -40.18 -2.16
CA ILE A 374 12.69 -39.95 -1.78
C ILE A 374 12.59 -39.75 -0.27
N ARG A 375 11.91 -38.70 0.18
CA ARG A 375 11.75 -38.37 1.60
C ARG A 375 10.34 -37.91 1.93
N ASP A 376 9.82 -38.29 3.10
CA ASP A 376 8.59 -37.71 3.67
C ASP A 376 7.39 -37.74 2.67
N SER A 377 7.32 -38.78 1.81
CA SER A 377 6.47 -38.83 0.60
C SER A 377 5.60 -40.09 0.55
N VAL A 378 4.69 -40.18 -0.43
CA VAL A 378 3.89 -41.37 -0.74
C VAL A 378 4.18 -41.83 -2.17
N VAL A 379 4.46 -43.11 -2.37
CA VAL A 379 4.66 -43.71 -3.69
C VAL A 379 3.75 -44.93 -3.83
N LYS A 380 2.87 -44.92 -4.84
CA LYS A 380 1.85 -45.95 -5.05
C LYS A 380 1.75 -46.39 -6.51
N ALA A 381 1.76 -47.70 -6.75
CA ALA A 381 1.59 -48.27 -8.09
C ALA A 381 1.16 -49.75 -8.05
N PRO A 382 0.33 -50.24 -8.99
CA PRO A 382 -0.13 -51.63 -9.00
C PRO A 382 0.94 -52.63 -9.50
N ARG A 383 1.83 -52.21 -10.41
CA ARG A 383 2.96 -53.04 -10.85
C ARG A 383 4.17 -52.73 -9.99
N TYR A 384 5.11 -51.88 -10.42
CA TYR A 384 6.33 -51.62 -9.66
C TYR A 384 6.34 -50.25 -9.00
N LEU A 385 6.78 -50.18 -7.75
CA LEU A 385 7.02 -48.88 -7.09
C LEU A 385 8.14 -48.09 -7.79
N ILE A 386 9.25 -48.77 -8.08
CA ILE A 386 10.39 -48.23 -8.82
C ILE A 386 10.92 -49.34 -9.72
N LEU A 387 11.12 -49.07 -11.01
CA LEU A 387 11.75 -50.00 -11.94
C LEU A 387 13.17 -49.53 -12.31
N GLY A 388 14.18 -50.35 -12.02
CA GLY A 388 15.60 -50.06 -12.25
C GLY A 388 16.44 -50.00 -10.98
N SER A 389 17.76 -49.85 -11.11
CA SER A 389 18.73 -49.87 -9.99
C SER A 389 19.21 -48.48 -9.55
N CYS A 390 18.39 -47.44 -9.81
CA CYS A 390 18.70 -46.02 -9.63
C CYS A 390 18.56 -45.50 -8.18
N VAL A 391 18.09 -46.31 -7.24
CA VAL A 391 17.68 -45.85 -5.91
C VAL A 391 18.90 -45.59 -5.03
N SER A 392 19.07 -44.33 -4.61
CA SER A 392 20.19 -43.89 -3.75
C SER A 392 19.78 -43.70 -2.29
N GLY A 393 18.49 -43.47 -1.99
CA GLY A 393 18.01 -43.42 -0.60
C GLY A 393 16.52 -43.14 -0.46
N ILE A 394 15.89 -43.76 0.55
CA ILE A 394 14.48 -43.54 0.91
C ILE A 394 14.41 -43.30 2.43
N ALA A 395 13.64 -42.30 2.87
CA ALA A 395 13.41 -42.02 4.29
C ALA A 395 11.97 -41.54 4.56
N HIS A 396 11.35 -41.94 5.68
CA HIS A 396 10.00 -41.52 6.11
C HIS A 396 8.92 -41.56 4.99
N THR A 397 9.02 -42.51 4.07
CA THR A 397 8.20 -42.55 2.84
C THR A 397 7.27 -43.75 2.90
N MET A 398 5.97 -43.55 2.62
CA MET A 398 5.02 -44.63 2.46
C MET A 398 5.12 -45.22 1.05
N LEU A 399 5.18 -46.54 0.96
CA LEU A 399 5.33 -47.30 -0.28
C LEU A 399 4.18 -48.32 -0.38
N ASP A 400 3.38 -48.26 -1.45
CA ASP A 400 2.18 -49.09 -1.65
C ASP A 400 2.14 -49.67 -3.08
N GLY A 401 2.69 -50.88 -3.26
CA GLY A 401 2.81 -51.53 -4.58
C GLY A 401 3.72 -52.75 -4.55
N THR A 402 3.90 -53.43 -5.69
CA THR A 402 4.78 -54.61 -5.74
C THR A 402 6.25 -54.17 -5.78
N PRO A 403 7.13 -54.70 -4.93
CA PRO A 403 8.56 -54.45 -5.04
C PRO A 403 9.14 -55.14 -6.29
N PRO A 404 10.15 -54.54 -6.97
CA PRO A 404 10.80 -55.19 -8.10
C PRO A 404 11.56 -56.45 -7.66
N THR A 405 11.60 -57.45 -8.54
CA THR A 405 12.22 -58.76 -8.26
C THR A 405 13.70 -58.63 -7.89
N GLY A 406 14.05 -59.01 -6.66
CA GLY A 406 15.42 -58.94 -6.14
C GLY A 406 15.76 -57.69 -5.31
N ALA A 407 14.82 -56.76 -5.13
CA ALA A 407 15.01 -55.62 -4.22
C ALA A 407 14.63 -55.94 -2.76
N VAL A 408 15.31 -55.27 -1.84
CA VAL A 408 15.05 -55.34 -0.39
C VAL A 408 13.66 -54.79 -0.07
N CYS A 409 12.95 -55.44 0.85
CA CYS A 409 11.69 -54.92 1.38
C CYS A 409 11.91 -53.61 2.15
N PHE A 410 11.38 -52.50 1.64
CA PHE A 410 11.27 -51.24 2.37
C PHE A 410 9.85 -51.16 2.90
N GLY A 411 9.68 -51.51 4.18
CA GLY A 411 8.37 -51.59 4.81
C GLY A 411 7.69 -50.23 4.99
N VAL A 412 6.36 -50.27 5.15
CA VAL A 412 5.56 -49.11 5.57
C VAL A 412 6.10 -48.59 6.90
N TYR A 413 6.46 -47.30 6.95
CA TYR A 413 6.92 -46.65 8.17
C TYR A 413 5.82 -45.73 8.72
N ASP A 414 4.91 -46.30 9.51
CA ASP A 414 3.97 -45.53 10.34
C ASP A 414 4.69 -45.09 11.63
N VAL A 415 4.64 -43.79 11.92
CA VAL A 415 5.20 -43.19 13.13
C VAL A 415 4.57 -43.70 14.45
N ASN A 416 3.49 -44.48 14.37
CA ASN A 416 2.77 -45.00 15.54
C ASN A 416 3.07 -46.46 15.91
N TYR A 417 3.64 -47.28 15.02
CA TYR A 417 3.79 -48.73 15.27
C TYR A 417 5.18 -49.28 14.94
N ASN A 418 5.83 -49.80 15.97
CA ASN A 418 7.26 -50.12 16.01
C ASN A 418 7.59 -51.53 15.48
N GLN A 419 7.10 -51.93 14.30
CA GLN A 419 7.47 -53.21 13.68
C GLN A 419 7.27 -53.27 12.15
N VAL A 420 8.22 -53.93 11.48
CA VAL A 420 8.18 -54.23 10.04
C VAL A 420 7.30 -55.45 9.79
N VAL A 421 6.37 -55.37 8.84
CA VAL A 421 5.61 -56.52 8.32
C VAL A 421 5.93 -56.70 6.84
N CYS A 422 6.59 -57.82 6.53
CA CYS A 422 6.64 -58.39 5.18
C CYS A 422 5.71 -59.61 5.14
N PRO A 423 5.03 -59.88 4.02
CA PRO A 423 4.51 -61.21 3.71
C PRO A 423 5.64 -62.26 3.57
#